data_AF-A0A4U8TSW2-F1
#
_entry.id   AF-A0A4U8TSW2-F1
#
_cell.length_a   1.000
_cell.length_b   1.000
_cell.length_c   1.000
_cell.angle_alpha   90.00
_cell.angle_beta   90.00
_cell.angle_gamma   90.00
#
_symmetry.space_group_name_H-M   'P 1'
#
loop_
_entity.id
_entity.type
_entity.pdbx_description
1 polymer ?
#
loop_
_entity_poly.entity_id
_entity_poly.type
_entity_poly.pdbx_seq_one_letter_code
_entity_poly.pdbx_strand_id
1 'polypeptide(L)'
;MKEAILEPLLRKMRLSRVLPTIKSFNKPNVLDVGCGWEAKLIQEIEPFIAKGVGVDFKAPSIRTDKIHTFSYFFESKDSVAFSGGGDMTQILKPQKIATYLLKMRVLKW
;
A
#
# COMPACT_ATOMS: atom_id res chain seq x y z
N MET A 1 -21.80 1.16 -2.99
CA MET A 1 -21.73 2.23 -4.00
C MET A 1 -21.59 1.54 -5.35
N LYS A 2 -22.42 1.86 -6.36
CA LYS A 2 -22.25 1.25 -7.69
C LYS A 2 -20.96 1.80 -8.30
N GLU A 3 -20.08 0.93 -8.81
CA GLU A 3 -18.91 1.39 -9.57
C GLU A 3 -19.38 2.20 -10.79
N ALA A 4 -18.63 3.25 -11.15
CA ALA A 4 -18.91 3.94 -12.41
C ALA A 4 -18.69 2.97 -13.57
N ILE A 5 -19.51 3.09 -14.62
CA ILE A 5 -19.59 2.13 -15.74
C ILE A 5 -18.22 1.87 -16.38
N LEU A 6 -17.33 2.88 -16.41
CA LEU A 6 -16.01 2.80 -17.01
C LEU A 6 -14.92 2.27 -16.07
N GLU A 7 -15.14 2.18 -14.76
CA GLU A 7 -14.11 1.73 -13.82
C GLU A 7 -13.55 0.34 -14.10
N PRO A 8 -14.37 -0.67 -14.48
CA PRO A 8 -13.83 -1.98 -14.85
C PRO A 8 -12.88 -1.92 -16.05
N LEU A 9 -13.15 -1.05 -17.03
CA LEU A 9 -12.29 -0.87 -18.20
C LEU A 9 -11.00 -0.14 -17.81
N LEU A 10 -11.10 0.96 -17.06
CA LEU A 10 -9.95 1.72 -16.59
C LEU A 10 -9.04 0.87 -15.70
N ARG A 11 -9.62 0.03 -14.83
CA ARG A 11 -8.88 -0.94 -14.02
C ARG A 11 -8.06 -1.89 -14.89
N LYS A 12 -8.66 -2.47 -15.93
CA LYS A 12 -7.93 -3.34 -16.87
C LYS A 12 -6.77 -2.61 -17.55
N MET A 13 -6.96 -1.34 -17.93
CA MET A 13 -5.89 -0.52 -18.52
C MET A 13 -4.77 -0.20 -17.53
N ARG A 14 -5.09 0.05 -16.25
CA ARG A 14 -4.08 0.22 -15.19
C ARG A 14 -3.33 -1.11 -14.98
N LEU A 15 -4.04 -2.22 -14.87
CA LEU A 15 -3.45 -3.55 -14.70
C LEU A 15 -2.50 -3.91 -15.85
N SER A 16 -2.91 -3.66 -17.10
CA SER A 16 -2.09 -3.98 -18.28
C SER A 16 -0.78 -3.19 -18.33
N ARG A 17 -0.75 -1.99 -17.74
CA ARG A 17 0.47 -1.18 -17.62
C ARG A 17 1.43 -1.71 -16.54
N VAL A 18 0.91 -2.16 -15.41
CA VAL A 18 1.73 -2.51 -14.23
C VAL A 18 2.15 -3.97 -14.20
N LEU A 19 1.32 -4.86 -14.75
CA LEU A 19 1.53 -6.30 -14.70
C LEU A 19 2.83 -6.77 -15.37
N PRO A 20 3.26 -6.22 -16.54
CA PRO A 20 4.55 -6.58 -17.14
C PRO A 20 5.71 -6.29 -16.19
N THR A 21 5.66 -5.15 -15.50
CA THR A 21 6.70 -4.77 -14.54
C THR A 21 6.71 -5.70 -13.33
N ILE A 22 5.54 -6.04 -12.76
CA ILE A 22 5.45 -7.01 -11.65
C ILE A 22 6.04 -8.37 -12.07
N LYS A 23 5.67 -8.85 -13.27
CA LYS A 23 6.16 -10.12 -13.82
C LYS A 23 7.64 -10.14 -14.18
N SER A 24 8.28 -8.96 -14.33
CA SER A 24 9.72 -8.88 -14.55
C SER A 24 10.56 -9.24 -13.32
N PHE A 25 9.94 -9.29 -12.13
CA PHE A 25 10.58 -9.73 -10.89
C PHE A 25 10.19 -11.17 -10.58
N ASN A 26 11.10 -11.93 -9.98
CA ASN A 26 10.79 -13.26 -9.45
C ASN A 26 10.01 -13.14 -8.13
N LYS A 27 8.69 -13.36 -8.17
CA LYS A 27 7.77 -13.34 -7.02
C LYS A 27 8.00 -12.14 -6.08
N PRO A 28 7.77 -10.89 -6.54
CA PRO A 28 8.05 -9.69 -5.74
C PRO A 28 7.12 -9.55 -4.52
N ASN A 29 7.55 -8.75 -3.55
CA ASN A 29 6.68 -8.19 -2.53
C ASN A 29 6.14 -6.84 -3.02
N VAL A 30 4.84 -6.61 -2.90
CA VAL A 30 4.17 -5.39 -3.40
C VAL A 30 3.53 -4.62 -2.25
N LEU A 31 3.70 -3.30 -2.24
CA LEU A 31 2.94 -2.37 -1.42
C LEU A 31 2.05 -1.54 -2.35
N ASP A 32 0.75 -1.59 -2.11
CA ASP A 32 -0.27 -0.82 -2.82
C ASP A 32 -0.79 0.31 -1.92
N VAL A 33 -0.29 1.52 -2.14
CA VAL A 33 -0.71 2.72 -1.42
C VAL A 33 -1.89 3.35 -2.14
N GLY A 34 -2.99 3.56 -1.44
CA GLY A 34 -4.25 3.96 -2.06
C GLY A 34 -4.96 2.77 -2.71
N CYS A 35 -4.92 1.59 -2.08
CA CYS A 35 -5.51 0.36 -2.62
C CYS A 35 -7.04 0.43 -2.77
N GLY A 36 -7.67 1.46 -2.21
CA GLY A 36 -9.11 1.68 -2.26
C GLY A 36 -9.91 0.68 -1.42
N TRP A 37 -11.23 0.84 -1.46
CA TRP A 37 -12.17 0.12 -0.60
C TRP A 37 -12.39 -1.35 -0.98
N GLU A 38 -11.95 -1.77 -2.17
CA GLU A 38 -12.02 -3.16 -2.61
C GLU A 38 -10.66 -3.82 -2.75
N ALA A 39 -9.55 -3.07 -2.64
CA ALA A 39 -8.20 -3.63 -2.84
C ALA A 39 -8.06 -4.48 -4.12
N LYS A 40 -8.73 -4.09 -5.22
CA LYS A 40 -8.85 -4.94 -6.43
C LYS A 40 -7.52 -5.19 -7.11
N LEU A 41 -6.65 -4.18 -7.20
CA LEU A 41 -5.34 -4.35 -7.83
C LEU A 41 -4.53 -5.43 -7.12
N ILE A 42 -4.39 -5.33 -5.79
CA ILE A 42 -3.57 -6.28 -5.01
C ILE A 42 -4.13 -7.71 -5.06
N GLN A 43 -5.46 -7.86 -5.13
CA GLN A 43 -6.12 -9.14 -5.35
C GLN A 43 -5.87 -9.69 -6.76
N GLU A 44 -5.99 -8.86 -7.81
CA GLU A 44 -5.75 -9.28 -9.20
C GLU A 44 -4.30 -9.72 -9.45
N ILE A 45 -3.33 -9.15 -8.74
CA ILE A 45 -1.90 -9.49 -8.89
C ILE A 45 -1.43 -10.60 -7.94
N GLU A 46 -2.27 -11.10 -7.02
CA GLU A 46 -1.92 -12.14 -6.03
C GLU A 46 -1.17 -13.35 -6.61
N PRO A 47 -1.55 -13.88 -7.79
CA PRO A 47 -0.86 -15.04 -8.37
C PRO A 47 0.61 -14.76 -8.74
N PHE A 48 0.96 -13.49 -8.96
CA PHE A 48 2.27 -13.07 -9.48
C PHE A 48 3.23 -12.57 -8.39
N ILE A 49 2.77 -12.44 -7.14
CA ILE A 49 3.54 -11.87 -6.03
C ILE A 49 3.82 -12.91 -4.93
N ALA A 50 4.89 -12.68 -4.16
CA ALA A 50 5.16 -13.44 -2.94
C ALA A 50 4.29 -12.96 -1.77
N LYS A 51 4.23 -11.63 -1.57
CA LYS A 51 3.38 -10.97 -0.58
C LYS A 51 2.86 -9.63 -1.09
N GLY A 52 1.66 -9.25 -0.66
CA GLY A 52 1.03 -7.97 -0.96
C GLY A 52 0.58 -7.28 0.32
N VAL A 53 0.90 -6.00 0.46
CA VAL A 53 0.35 -5.13 1.50
C VAL A 53 -0.44 -4.00 0.86
N GLY A 54 -1.72 -3.83 1.22
CA GLY A 54 -2.56 -2.71 0.78
C GLY A 54 -2.83 -1.74 1.92
N VAL A 55 -2.68 -0.44 1.66
CA VAL A 55 -2.90 0.61 2.66
C VAL A 55 -3.75 1.72 2.05
N ASP A 56 -4.88 2.01 2.69
CA ASP A 56 -5.80 3.10 2.31
C ASP A 56 -6.68 3.41 3.53
N PHE A 57 -7.11 4.65 3.74
CA PHE A 57 -8.03 4.98 4.83
C PHE A 57 -9.38 4.24 4.72
N LYS A 58 -9.77 3.82 3.52
CA LYS A 58 -10.95 2.99 3.23
C LYS A 58 -10.62 1.51 2.99
N ALA A 59 -9.36 1.08 3.19
CA ALA A 59 -8.97 -0.29 2.88
C ALA A 59 -9.85 -1.31 3.65
N PRO A 60 -10.27 -2.40 2.98
CA PRO A 60 -10.90 -3.50 3.69
C PRO A 60 -9.87 -4.20 4.59
N SER A 61 -10.32 -4.98 5.58
CA SER A 61 -9.45 -5.83 6.39
C SER A 61 -9.31 -7.21 5.74
N ILE A 62 -8.44 -7.34 4.75
CA ILE A 62 -8.13 -8.62 4.09
C ILE A 62 -6.87 -9.21 4.72
N ARG A 63 -6.93 -10.48 5.10
CA ARG A 63 -5.78 -11.22 5.61
C ARG A 63 -5.78 -12.64 5.05
N THR A 64 -4.95 -12.88 4.05
CA THR A 64 -4.63 -14.19 3.49
C THR A 64 -3.16 -14.53 3.76
N ASP A 65 -2.69 -15.68 3.28
CA ASP A 65 -1.28 -16.06 3.38
C ASP A 65 -0.36 -15.10 2.63
N LYS A 66 -0.86 -14.48 1.55
CA LYS A 66 -0.11 -13.57 0.68
C LYS A 66 -0.50 -12.11 0.84
N ILE A 67 -1.77 -11.80 1.06
CA ILE A 67 -2.30 -10.43 1.08
C ILE A 67 -2.64 -10.00 2.50
N HIS A 68 -2.20 -8.80 2.86
CA HIS A 68 -2.65 -8.10 4.04
C HIS A 68 -3.09 -6.70 3.65
N THR A 69 -4.31 -6.29 3.98
CA THR A 69 -4.75 -4.90 3.82
C THR A 69 -5.20 -4.33 5.15
N PHE A 70 -4.88 -3.06 5.39
CA PHE A 70 -5.27 -2.38 6.63
C PHE A 70 -5.59 -0.91 6.38
N SER A 71 -6.55 -0.41 7.15
CA SER A 71 -6.87 1.02 7.15
C SER A 71 -5.81 1.80 7.90
N TYR A 72 -5.29 2.85 7.26
CA TYR A 72 -4.34 3.77 7.87
C TYR A 72 -4.57 5.19 7.33
N PHE A 73 -4.56 6.16 8.24
CA PHE A 73 -4.60 7.57 7.91
C PHE A 73 -3.18 8.15 8.05
N PHE A 74 -2.64 8.72 6.98
CA PHE A 74 -1.34 9.38 7.02
C PHE A 74 -1.52 10.77 7.64
N GLU A 75 -0.88 11.03 8.77
CA GLU A 75 -0.80 12.38 9.34
C GLU A 75 0.05 13.30 8.45
N SER A 76 -0.34 14.57 8.32
CA SER A 76 0.46 15.56 7.60
C SER A 76 1.73 15.89 8.40
N LYS A 77 2.80 16.29 7.70
CA LYS A 77 4.10 16.66 8.31
C LYS A 77 4.08 17.97 9.12
N ASP A 78 2.91 18.54 9.41
CA ASP A 78 2.78 19.89 9.97
C ASP A 78 2.50 19.93 11.49
N SER A 79 2.85 18.88 12.23
CA SER A 79 2.72 18.85 13.70
C SER A 79 4.03 18.51 14.42
N VAL A 80 5.15 19.04 13.94
CA VAL A 80 6.33 19.26 14.81
C VAL A 80 6.50 20.76 15.00
N ALA A 81 5.54 21.37 15.69
CA ALA A 81 5.80 22.63 16.38
C ALA A 81 6.81 22.31 17.50
N PHE A 82 8.08 22.65 17.26
CA PHE A 82 9.07 22.75 18.33
C PHE A 82 8.65 23.90 19.25
N SER A 83 7.88 23.58 20.28
CA SER A 83 7.62 24.49 21.40
C SER A 83 7.94 23.78 22.70
N GLY A 84 9.12 24.12 23.23
CA GLY A 84 9.43 24.26 24.65
C GLY A 84 9.16 23.07 25.59
N GLY A 85 10.25 22.41 25.98
CA GLY A 85 10.50 21.90 27.35
C GLY A 85 9.41 21.07 28.03
N GLY A 86 9.56 19.75 28.00
CA GLY A 86 8.79 18.85 28.85
C GLY A 86 9.11 17.37 28.60
N ASP A 87 9.81 16.78 29.56
CA ASP A 87 10.01 15.38 29.93
C ASP A 87 9.72 14.23 28.92
N MET A 88 10.69 13.33 28.83
CA MET A 88 10.69 12.14 27.99
C MET A 88 9.82 11.03 28.61
N THR A 89 8.74 10.61 27.95
CA THR A 89 8.34 9.18 27.96
C THR A 89 7.46 8.83 26.75
N GLN A 90 7.79 7.71 26.10
CA GLN A 90 7.05 7.01 25.03
C GLN A 90 7.18 7.56 23.59
N ILE A 91 8.39 7.84 23.12
CA ILE A 91 8.68 7.82 21.67
C ILE A 91 8.73 6.36 21.23
N LEU A 92 7.64 5.88 20.62
CA LEU A 92 7.61 4.61 19.90
C LEU A 92 8.70 4.66 18.81
N LYS A 93 9.74 3.86 19.02
CA LYS A 93 10.91 3.74 18.13
C LYS A 93 10.45 3.41 16.69
N PRO A 94 10.84 4.17 15.66
CA PRO A 94 10.63 3.81 14.27
C PRO A 94 11.70 2.79 13.87
N GLN A 95 11.58 1.53 14.30
CA GLN A 95 12.67 0.56 14.13
C GLN A 95 12.37 -0.67 13.27
N LYS A 96 11.26 -0.73 12.52
CA LYS A 96 11.07 -1.89 11.60
C LYS A 96 10.62 -1.59 10.19
N ILE A 97 10.20 -0.37 9.83
CA ILE A 97 9.68 -0.11 8.47
C ILE A 97 10.82 0.28 7.50
N ALA A 98 11.86 0.95 7.99
CA ALA A 98 12.96 1.47 7.16
C ALA A 98 13.73 0.36 6.41
N THR A 99 13.89 -0.83 7.02
CA THR A 99 14.66 -1.92 6.41
C THR A 99 13.90 -2.62 5.26
N TYR A 100 12.57 -2.56 5.23
CA TYR A 100 11.78 -3.16 4.15
C TYR A 100 11.66 -2.26 2.91
N LEU A 101 11.79 -0.95 3.08
CA LEU A 101 11.64 0.03 2.00
C LEU A 101 12.86 0.12 1.06
N LEU A 102 14.03 -0.34 1.50
CA LEU A 102 15.29 -0.22 0.75
C LEU A 102 15.39 -1.07 -0.54
N LYS A 103 14.41 -1.93 -0.83
CA LYS A 103 14.32 -2.69 -2.09
C LYS A 103 13.00 -2.47 -2.85
N MET A 104 12.27 -1.41 -2.54
CA MET A 104 10.98 -1.15 -3.15
C MET A 104 11.15 -0.16 -4.31
N ARG A 105 11.00 -0.63 -5.55
CA ARG A 105 10.81 0.27 -6.68
C ARG A 105 9.39 0.82 -6.60
N VAL A 106 9.26 2.13 -6.46
CA VAL A 106 7.97 2.82 -6.54
C VAL A 106 7.49 2.74 -7.98
N LEU A 107 6.37 2.07 -8.19
CA LEU A 107 5.69 2.07 -9.47
C LEU A 107 4.64 3.18 -9.42
N LYS A 108 4.87 4.24 -10.20
CA LYS A 108 3.95 5.37 -10.34
C LYS A 108 3.10 5.11 -11.58
N TRP A 109 1.79 5.03 -11.44
CA TRP A 109 0.83 4.76 -12.51
C TRP A 109 -0.32 5.75 -12.50
#